data_AF-A0A6J6SXB9-F1
#
_entry.id   AF-A0A6J6SXB9-F1
#
_cell.length_a   1.000
_cell.length_b   1.000
_cell.length_c   1.000
_cell.angle_alpha   90.00
_cell.angle_beta   90.00
_cell.angle_gamma   90.00
#
_symmetry.space_group_name_H-M   'P 1'
#
loop_
_entity.id
_entity.type
_entity.pdbx_description
1 polymer ?
#
loop_
_entity_poly.entity_id
_entity_poly.type
_entity_poly.pdbx_seq_one_letter_code
_entity_poly.pdbx_strand_id
1 'polypeptide(L)'
;MNKAQFIAALAPHFNDSKKEAAHAVDIVFDTIVRNLSKGEDVMINDFGKFKKVDRKARMGRNPFTGETIKIKASKKARFLPAKGLKDVISGERKLGPAPKPEPKPVAKAKPVVKKAAKKKPAAKKAKPAAKKKVAAKKKPAAKKKVAKKAKKK
;
A
#
# COMPACT_ATOMS: atom_id res chain seq x y z
N MET A 1 14.08 18.41 -5.21
CA MET A 1 14.08 16.96 -4.91
C MET A 1 12.72 16.38 -5.30
N ASN A 2 12.68 15.49 -6.29
CA ASN A 2 11.48 14.71 -6.66
C ASN A 2 11.53 13.29 -6.07
N LYS A 3 10.51 12.44 -6.28
CA LYS A 3 10.49 11.07 -5.71
C LYS A 3 11.71 10.23 -6.10
N ALA A 4 12.13 10.29 -7.37
CA ALA A 4 13.29 9.54 -7.86
C ALA A 4 14.60 10.03 -7.21
N GLN A 5 14.78 11.35 -7.09
CA GLN A 5 15.91 11.96 -6.41
C GLN A 5 15.89 11.65 -4.90
N PHE A 6 14.71 11.59 -4.28
CA PHE A 6 14.54 11.19 -2.89
C PHE A 6 14.98 9.75 -2.65
N ILE A 7 14.56 8.83 -3.51
CA ILE A 7 15.00 7.42 -3.47
C ILE A 7 16.52 7.32 -3.68
N ALA A 8 17.09 8.11 -4.61
CA ALA A 8 18.53 8.13 -4.85
C ALA A 8 19.33 8.61 -3.63
N ALA A 9 18.81 9.60 -2.89
CA ALA A 9 19.42 10.06 -1.64
C ALA A 9 19.27 9.05 -0.49
N LEU A 10 18.23 8.22 -0.52
CA LEU A 10 18.03 7.15 0.47
C LEU A 10 18.86 5.90 0.18
N ALA A 11 19.21 5.64 -1.09
CA ALA A 11 19.91 4.44 -1.50
C ALA A 11 21.17 4.11 -0.66
N PRO A 12 22.04 5.07 -0.28
CA PRO A 12 23.20 4.78 0.58
C PRO A 12 22.84 4.18 1.94
N HIS A 13 21.65 4.51 2.49
CA HIS A 13 21.15 3.95 3.75
C HIS A 13 20.54 2.54 3.59
N PHE A 14 20.31 2.10 2.35
CA PHE A 14 19.78 0.78 2.00
C PHE A 14 20.81 -0.03 1.20
N ASN A 15 22.10 0.03 1.57
CA ASN A 15 23.18 -0.72 0.91
C ASN A 15 23.30 -0.41 -0.61
N ASP A 16 23.06 0.83 -1.02
CA ASP A 16 22.99 1.29 -2.41
C ASP A 16 21.88 0.63 -3.25
N SER A 17 20.97 -0.12 -2.61
CA SER A 17 19.84 -0.77 -3.25
C SER A 17 18.70 0.22 -3.47
N LYS A 18 18.66 0.81 -4.68
CA LYS A 18 17.54 1.68 -5.10
C LYS A 18 16.18 0.98 -5.03
N LYS A 19 16.15 -0.35 -5.24
CA LYS A 19 14.92 -1.15 -5.17
C LYS A 19 14.38 -1.21 -3.75
N GLU A 20 15.24 -1.47 -2.77
CA GLU A 20 14.86 -1.50 -1.35
C GLU A 20 14.45 -0.10 -0.86
N ALA A 21 15.20 0.94 -1.23
CA ALA A 21 14.85 2.31 -0.90
C ALA A 21 13.48 2.72 -1.49
N ALA A 22 13.21 2.38 -2.75
CA ALA A 22 11.91 2.64 -3.39
C ALA A 22 10.78 1.91 -2.66
N HIS A 23 10.97 0.61 -2.39
CA HIS A 23 9.99 -0.23 -1.72
C HIS A 23 9.69 0.26 -0.29
N ALA A 24 10.70 0.67 0.47
CA ALA A 24 10.54 1.25 1.80
C ALA A 24 9.68 2.53 1.76
N VAL A 25 9.97 3.43 0.82
CA VAL A 25 9.21 4.67 0.63
C VAL A 25 7.74 4.37 0.28
N ASP A 26 7.51 3.42 -0.63
CA ASP A 26 6.15 3.04 -1.04
C ASP A 26 5.35 2.42 0.13
N ILE A 27 5.97 1.55 0.93
CA ILE A 27 5.32 0.96 2.11
C ILE A 27 4.96 2.02 3.13
N VAL A 28 5.84 2.99 3.40
CA VAL A 28 5.58 4.05 4.39
C VAL A 28 4.35 4.86 3.96
N PHE A 29 4.30 5.31 2.71
CA PHE A 29 3.17 6.08 2.22
C PHE A 29 1.88 5.25 2.15
N ASP A 30 1.94 4.00 1.71
CA ASP A 30 0.78 3.11 1.69
C ASP A 30 0.23 2.88 3.10
N THR A 31 1.11 2.65 4.08
CA THR A 31 0.73 2.47 5.49
C THR A 31 0.01 3.71 6.03
N ILE A 32 0.53 4.91 5.75
CA ILE A 32 -0.11 6.18 6.15
C ILE A 32 -1.50 6.30 5.51
N VAL A 33 -1.63 6.01 4.21
CA VAL A 33 -2.90 6.08 3.48
C VAL A 33 -3.92 5.10 4.06
N ARG A 34 -3.51 3.85 4.35
CA ARG A 34 -4.39 2.83 4.94
C ARG A 34 -4.89 3.22 6.32
N ASN A 35 -4.02 3.72 7.19
CA ASN A 35 -4.41 4.16 8.54
C ASN A 35 -5.36 5.37 8.48
N LEU A 36 -5.05 6.37 7.65
CA LEU A 36 -5.95 7.51 7.42
C LEU A 36 -7.30 7.08 6.84
N SER A 37 -7.33 6.08 5.97
CA SER A 37 -8.58 5.55 5.40
C SER A 37 -9.49 5.01 6.50
N LYS A 38 -8.93 4.24 7.44
CA LYS A 38 -9.61 3.71 8.64
C LYS A 38 -10.07 4.80 9.61
N GLY A 39 -9.50 6.01 9.51
CA GLY A 39 -9.77 7.12 10.44
C GLY A 39 -8.83 7.14 11.64
N GLU A 40 -7.77 6.34 11.59
CA GLU A 40 -6.70 6.36 12.58
C GLU A 40 -5.70 7.47 12.24
N ASP A 41 -5.18 8.11 13.27
CA ASP A 41 -4.15 9.13 13.11
C ASP A 41 -2.76 8.49 13.16
N VAL A 42 -1.86 8.93 12.28
CA VAL A 42 -0.46 8.47 12.29
C VAL A 42 0.42 9.57 12.85
N MET A 43 1.04 9.31 14.01
CA MET A 43 1.98 10.23 14.65
C MET A 43 3.41 9.71 14.45
N ILE A 44 4.26 10.54 13.87
CA ILE A 44 5.69 10.30 13.69
C ILE A 44 6.41 11.32 14.56
N ASN A 45 7.14 10.86 15.58
CA ASN A 45 7.90 11.70 16.49
C ASN A 45 8.84 12.63 15.71
N ASP A 46 8.97 13.87 16.19
CA ASP A 46 9.74 14.97 15.58
C ASP A 46 9.34 15.41 14.16
N PHE A 47 8.56 14.63 13.42
CA PHE A 47 8.06 14.98 12.09
C PHE A 47 6.66 15.60 12.16
N GLY A 48 5.67 14.87 12.69
CA GLY A 48 4.30 15.39 12.79
C GLY A 48 3.22 14.32 12.85
N LYS A 49 1.97 14.78 12.77
CA LYS A 49 0.76 13.97 12.84
C LYS A 49 -0.05 14.08 11.56
N PHE A 50 -0.35 12.95 10.94
CA PHE A 50 -1.33 12.84 9.88
C PHE A 50 -2.70 12.53 10.48
N LYS A 51 -3.71 13.32 10.12
CA LYS A 51 -5.08 13.10 10.57
C LYS A 51 -6.10 13.26 9.45
N LYS A 52 -7.24 12.58 9.59
CA LYS A 52 -8.42 12.77 8.75
C LYS A 52 -9.27 13.89 9.33
N VAL A 53 -9.62 14.88 8.50
CA VAL A 53 -10.42 16.04 8.89
C VAL A 53 -11.70 16.05 8.07
N ASP A 54 -12.83 16.01 8.75
CA ASP A 54 -14.13 16.21 8.14
C ASP A 54 -14.39 17.70 7.96
N ARG A 55 -14.61 18.11 6.71
CA ARG A 55 -15.13 19.44 6.38
C ARG A 55 -16.63 19.35 6.21
N LYS A 56 -17.36 20.07 7.07
CA LYS A 56 -18.82 20.20 7.01
C LYS A 56 -19.26 20.82 5.68
N ALA A 57 -20.47 20.47 5.24
CA ALA A 57 -21.09 21.10 4.09
C ALA A 57 -21.28 22.60 4.37
N ARG A 58 -21.03 23.44 3.36
CA ARG A 58 -21.14 24.89 3.48
C ARG A 58 -21.51 25.51 2.13
N MET A 59 -22.01 26.74 2.17
CA MET A 59 -22.23 27.51 0.94
C MET A 59 -20.89 28.08 0.46
N GLY A 60 -20.65 28.03 -0.84
CA GLY A 60 -19.54 28.69 -1.51
C GLY A 60 -20.03 29.35 -2.80
N ARG A 61 -19.14 30.05 -3.49
CA ARG A 61 -19.47 30.77 -4.72
C ARG A 61 -18.71 30.15 -5.89
N ASN A 62 -19.38 29.96 -7.01
CA ASN A 62 -18.70 29.50 -8.23
C ASN A 62 -17.80 30.62 -8.76
N PRO A 63 -16.48 30.43 -8.89
CA PRO A 63 -15.61 31.46 -9.44
C PRO A 63 -15.97 31.85 -10.88
N PHE A 64 -16.63 30.98 -11.66
CA PHE A 64 -16.95 31.25 -13.07
C PHE A 64 -18.32 31.91 -13.28
N THR A 65 -19.33 31.61 -12.45
CA THR A 65 -20.72 32.12 -12.62
C THR A 65 -21.18 33.04 -11.50
N GLY A 66 -20.45 33.12 -10.37
CA GLY A 66 -20.84 33.94 -9.23
C GLY A 66 -22.06 33.43 -8.45
N GLU A 67 -22.65 32.31 -8.84
CA GLU A 67 -23.79 31.71 -8.14
C GLU A 67 -23.36 31.05 -6.83
N THR A 68 -24.27 31.05 -5.85
CA THR A 68 -24.07 30.38 -4.56
C THR A 68 -24.34 28.88 -4.70
N ILE A 69 -23.32 28.05 -4.54
CA ILE A 69 -23.39 26.60 -4.65
C ILE A 69 -23.17 25.95 -3.28
N LYS A 70 -23.95 24.92 -2.96
CA LYS A 70 -23.74 24.08 -1.77
C LYS A 70 -22.56 23.14 -1.99
N ILE A 71 -21.48 23.36 -1.24
CA ILE A 71 -20.31 22.46 -1.21
C ILE A 71 -20.63 21.31 -0.26
N LYS A 72 -20.66 20.08 -0.78
CA LYS A 72 -20.90 18.86 0.00
C LYS A 72 -19.82 18.67 1.08
N ALA A 73 -20.18 17.98 2.16
CA ALA A 73 -19.21 17.59 3.16
C ALA A 73 -18.12 16.72 2.52
N SER A 74 -16.86 16.95 2.90
CA SER A 74 -15.71 16.26 2.31
C SER A 74 -14.73 15.88 3.40
N LYS A 75 -14.11 14.71 3.27
CA LYS A 75 -13.04 14.27 4.16
C LYS A 75 -11.69 14.60 3.52
N LYS A 76 -10.77 15.18 4.27
CA LYS A 76 -9.43 15.54 3.78
C LYS A 76 -8.36 15.04 4.73
N ALA A 77 -7.21 14.62 4.20
CA ALA A 77 -6.03 14.41 5.02
C ALA A 77 -5.43 15.77 5.40
N ARG A 78 -4.99 15.93 6.64
CA ARG A 78 -4.24 17.10 7.11
C ARG A 78 -2.99 16.63 7.83
N PHE A 79 -1.85 17.20 7.46
CA PHE A 79 -0.59 17.03 8.18
C PHE A 79 -0.42 18.17 9.18
N LEU A 80 -0.09 17.82 10.43
CA LEU A 80 0.23 18.75 11.50
C LEU A 80 1.71 18.59 11.82
N PRO A 81 2.57 19.54 11.43
CA PRO A 81 4.00 19.44 11.71
C PRO A 81 4.26 19.50 13.22
N ALA A 82 5.15 18.63 13.70
CA ALA A 82 5.60 18.62 15.08
C ALA A 82 6.44 19.88 15.38
N LYS A 83 6.64 20.17 16.66
CA LYS A 83 7.50 21.28 17.09
C LYS A 83 8.93 21.10 16.56
N GLY A 84 9.49 19.89 16.64
CA GLY A 84 10.84 19.59 16.11
C GLY A 84 11.01 19.99 14.64
N LEU A 85 10.07 19.62 13.77
CA LEU A 85 10.10 20.01 12.36
C LEU A 85 9.97 21.54 12.16
N LYS A 86 9.10 22.21 12.94
CA LYS A 86 8.94 23.67 12.85
C LYS A 86 10.20 24.41 13.28
N ASP A 87 10.78 24.02 14.42
CA ASP A 87 11.98 24.63 14.99
C ASP A 87 13.18 24.47 14.05
N VAL A 88 13.27 23.34 13.33
CA VAL A 88 14.30 23.12 12.30
C VAL A 88 14.11 24.04 11.10
N ILE A 89 12.88 24.24 10.65
CA ILE A 89 12.57 25.07 9.48
C ILE A 89 12.68 26.56 9.83
N SER A 90 12.33 26.97 11.05
CA SER A 90 12.48 28.35 11.54
C SER A 90 13.93 28.70 11.91
N GLY A 91 14.82 27.71 12.00
CA GLY A 91 16.24 27.91 12.31
C GLY A 91 16.58 27.91 13.80
N GLU A 92 15.59 27.69 14.68
CA GLU A 92 15.79 27.58 16.14
C GLU A 92 16.56 26.30 16.52
N ARG A 93 16.51 25.26 15.68
CA ARG A 93 17.25 24.01 15.86
C ARG A 93 18.01 23.64 14.58
N LYS A 94 19.32 23.48 14.66
CA LYS A 94 20.11 22.92 13.54
C LYS A 94 19.84 21.42 13.42
N LEU A 95 19.63 20.92 12.20
CA LEU A 95 19.63 19.48 11.92
C LEU A 95 20.97 18.91 12.41
N GLY A 96 20.92 17.88 13.25
CA GLY A 96 22.11 17.10 13.57
C GLY A 96 22.71 16.48 12.29
N PRO A 97 23.95 15.96 12.36
CA PRO A 97 24.53 15.24 11.23
C PRO A 97 23.55 14.18 10.75
N ALA A 98 23.29 14.12 9.43
CA ALA A 98 22.46 13.08 8.85
C ALA A 98 22.93 11.71 9.37
N PRO A 99 22.00 10.80 9.75
CA PRO A 99 22.39 9.48 10.24
C PRO A 99 23.31 8.86 9.20
N LYS A 100 24.59 8.65 9.55
CA LYS A 100 25.56 8.11 8.59
C LYS A 100 25.05 6.74 8.12
N PRO A 101 25.12 6.42 6.82
CA PRO A 101 24.84 5.07 6.37
C PRO A 101 25.77 4.12 7.15
N GLU A 102 25.18 3.29 8.01
CA GLU A 102 25.97 2.37 8.83
C GLU A 102 26.72 1.42 7.89
N PRO A 103 28.03 1.18 8.11
CA PRO A 103 28.79 0.26 7.30
C PRO A 103 28.24 -1.16 7.48
N LYS A 104 28.04 -1.83 6.33
CA LYS A 104 27.58 -3.22 6.18
C LYS A 104 28.05 -4.13 7.33
N PRO A 105 27.17 -4.94 7.96
CA PRO A 105 27.63 -6.19 8.55
C PRO A 105 28.19 -7.03 7.39
N VAL A 106 29.51 -7.23 7.41
CA VAL A 106 30.21 -8.13 6.50
C VAL A 106 29.48 -9.46 6.43
N ALA A 107 29.16 -9.87 5.20
CA ALA A 107 28.72 -11.20 4.90
C ALA A 107 29.76 -12.20 5.45
N LYS A 108 29.42 -12.95 6.50
CA LYS A 108 30.09 -14.23 6.76
C LYS A 108 29.61 -15.21 5.69
N ALA A 109 30.45 -15.34 4.67
CA ALA A 109 30.38 -16.42 3.72
C ALA A 109 30.31 -17.78 4.44
N LYS A 110 29.43 -18.64 3.94
CA LYS A 110 29.31 -20.05 4.33
C LYS A 110 30.65 -20.78 4.15
N PRO A 111 31.03 -21.74 5.01
CA PRO A 111 31.82 -22.87 4.57
C PRO A 111 30.87 -23.92 3.99
N VAL A 112 31.03 -24.19 2.70
CA VAL A 112 30.54 -25.38 2.02
C VAL A 112 31.32 -26.58 2.57
N VAL A 113 30.64 -27.57 3.15
CA VAL A 113 31.19 -28.92 3.33
C VAL A 113 30.39 -29.86 2.43
N LYS A 114 31.06 -30.35 1.38
CA LYS A 114 30.64 -31.50 0.56
C LYS A 114 31.43 -32.73 1.03
N LYS A 115 30.81 -33.92 0.80
CA LYS A 115 31.32 -35.33 0.83
C LYS A 115 30.98 -36.04 2.17
N ALA A 116 30.33 -37.21 2.24
CA ALA A 116 30.16 -38.34 1.30
C ALA A 116 28.81 -39.07 1.59
N ALA A 117 27.95 -39.36 0.60
CA ALA A 117 27.81 -40.61 -0.16
C ALA A 117 27.31 -41.86 0.60
N LYS A 118 26.08 -42.31 0.28
CA LYS A 118 25.63 -43.73 0.12
C LYS A 118 24.18 -43.72 -0.44
N LYS A 119 23.98 -43.86 -1.75
CA LYS A 119 23.78 -45.10 -2.57
C LYS A 119 22.28 -45.40 -2.79
N LYS A 120 21.81 -45.16 -4.03
CA LYS A 120 20.55 -45.65 -4.64
C LYS A 120 20.81 -47.05 -5.24
N PRO A 121 19.80 -47.90 -5.51
CA PRO A 121 19.21 -47.97 -6.86
C PRO A 121 17.66 -48.14 -6.83
N ALA A 122 16.87 -47.46 -7.67
CA ALA A 122 16.32 -47.90 -8.98
C ALA A 122 15.32 -49.08 -8.84
N ALA A 123 14.15 -49.20 -9.48
CA ALA A 123 13.42 -48.57 -10.58
C ALA A 123 11.94 -49.05 -10.47
N LYS A 124 10.88 -48.48 -11.06
CA LYS A 124 10.44 -48.57 -12.47
C LYS A 124 9.03 -47.95 -12.53
N LYS A 125 8.81 -46.94 -13.38
CA LYS A 125 7.89 -46.92 -14.55
C LYS A 125 6.48 -47.50 -14.35
N ALA A 126 5.45 -46.65 -14.51
CA ALA A 126 4.35 -46.88 -15.46
C ALA A 126 3.63 -45.56 -15.80
N LYS A 127 3.44 -45.36 -17.11
CA LYS A 127 2.77 -44.23 -17.78
C LYS A 127 1.24 -44.53 -17.93
N PRO A 128 0.43 -43.56 -18.41
CA PRO A 128 -1.03 -43.51 -18.21
C PRO A 128 -1.84 -44.24 -19.29
N ALA A 129 -3.05 -44.70 -18.92
CA ALA A 129 -4.14 -45.08 -19.83
C ALA A 129 -5.46 -44.97 -19.03
N ALA A 130 -6.45 -44.12 -19.31
CA ALA A 130 -7.24 -43.82 -20.51
C ALA A 130 -8.58 -44.57 -20.56
N LYS A 131 -9.65 -43.79 -20.83
CA LYS A 131 -10.97 -44.14 -21.39
C LYS A 131 -12.01 -44.61 -20.34
N LYS A 132 -13.30 -44.25 -20.41
CA LYS A 132 -14.13 -43.78 -21.54
C LYS A 132 -15.46 -43.21 -21.01
N LYS A 133 -15.96 -42.15 -21.68
CA LYS A 133 -17.34 -41.80 -22.12
C LYS A 133 -18.54 -42.18 -21.19
N VAL A 134 -19.62 -41.40 -21.09
CA VAL A 134 -20.62 -41.18 -22.15
C VAL A 134 -21.63 -40.07 -21.74
N ALA A 135 -22.00 -39.25 -22.74
CA ALA A 135 -23.24 -38.47 -22.98
C ALA A 135 -23.73 -37.45 -21.93
N ALA A 136 -23.89 -36.15 -22.22
CA ALA A 136 -24.70 -35.48 -23.26
C ALA A 136 -26.23 -35.54 -23.03
N LYS A 137 -26.83 -34.40 -22.60
CA LYS A 137 -28.08 -33.76 -23.09
C LYS A 137 -28.54 -32.71 -22.04
N LYS A 138 -28.49 -31.41 -22.36
CA LYS A 138 -29.53 -30.55 -22.97
C LYS A 138 -30.29 -29.70 -21.93
N LYS A 139 -29.89 -28.44 -21.88
CA LYS A 139 -30.63 -27.14 -21.88
C LYS A 139 -31.85 -26.87 -20.95
N PRO A 140 -32.05 -25.57 -20.61
CA PRO A 140 -32.94 -25.09 -19.55
C PRO A 140 -34.35 -24.74 -20.07
N ALA A 141 -35.37 -24.82 -19.20
CA ALA A 141 -36.59 -24.00 -19.29
C ALA A 141 -37.55 -24.30 -18.13
N ALA A 142 -37.88 -23.29 -17.32
CA ALA A 142 -39.21 -23.18 -16.71
C ALA A 142 -39.61 -21.70 -16.71
N LYS A 143 -40.50 -21.36 -17.65
CA LYS A 143 -41.16 -20.05 -17.79
C LYS A 143 -42.52 -20.08 -17.07
N LYS A 144 -42.77 -19.04 -16.27
CA LYS A 144 -43.95 -18.13 -16.33
C LYS A 144 -45.33 -18.61 -15.82
N LYS A 145 -45.91 -17.84 -14.87
CA LYS A 145 -47.32 -17.37 -14.78
C LYS A 145 -47.39 -16.33 -13.63
N VAL A 146 -47.44 -15.01 -13.89
CA VAL A 146 -48.61 -14.11 -14.09
C VAL A 146 -49.59 -14.08 -12.89
N ALA A 147 -49.68 -12.94 -12.19
CA ALA A 147 -50.94 -12.24 -11.87
C ALA A 147 -50.72 -10.91 -11.12
N LYS A 148 -51.21 -9.82 -11.72
CA LYS A 148 -51.57 -8.53 -11.09
C LYS A 148 -52.66 -8.75 -10.04
N LYS A 149 -52.64 -8.03 -8.91
CA LYS A 149 -53.79 -7.18 -8.48
C LYS A 149 -53.42 -6.24 -7.34
N ALA A 150 -53.73 -4.97 -7.56
CA ALA A 150 -53.79 -3.92 -6.55
C ALA A 150 -54.90 -4.19 -5.52
N LYS A 151 -54.70 -3.76 -4.27
CA LYS A 151 -55.80 -3.27 -3.42
C LYS A 151 -55.29 -2.31 -2.33
N LYS A 152 -55.89 -1.13 -2.38
CA LYS A 152 -55.92 -0.04 -1.40
C LYS A 152 -56.29 -0.56 0.01
N LYS A 153 -55.69 0.01 1.04
CA LYS A 153 -56.41 0.53 2.20
C LYS A 153 -55.68 1.75 2.73
#